data_AF-A0AAV5CT12-F1
#
_entry.id   AF-A0AAV5CT12-F1
#
_cell.length_a   1.000
_cell.length_b   1.000
_cell.length_c   1.000
_cell.angle_alpha   90.00
_cell.angle_beta   90.00
_cell.angle_gamma   90.00
#
_symmetry.space_group_name_H-M   'P 1'
#
loop_
_entity.id
_entity.type
_entity.pdbx_description
1 polymer ?
#
loop_
_entity_poly.entity_id
_entity_poly.type
_entity_poly.pdbx_seq_one_letter_code
_entity_poly.pdbx_strand_id
1 'polypeptide(L)'
;MRGDRGSNLGPVGYRRFLFRFTGKDDEINLNGDGSEKPEFGEWTWMTPQQVIEKAVDFKKPVYEEALKHFSSYLHSDPTASA
;
A
#
# COMPACT_ATOMS: atom_id res chain seq x y z
N MET A 1 42.87 -23.56 -0.85
CA MET A 1 42.25 -23.05 -2.10
C MET A 1 40.77 -22.84 -1.83
N ARG A 2 40.26 -21.67 -2.25
CA ARG A 2 38.90 -21.08 -2.11
C ARG A 2 37.76 -22.09 -2.34
N GLY A 3 36.53 -21.92 -1.83
CA GLY A 3 35.78 -20.83 -1.19
C GLY A 3 34.34 -21.34 -1.01
N ASP A 4 33.29 -20.57 -0.76
CA ASP A 4 33.04 -19.31 -0.09
C ASP A 4 31.53 -19.41 0.25
N ARG A 5 31.15 -18.99 1.46
CA ARG A 5 29.82 -18.62 1.98
C ARG A 5 28.57 -19.24 1.30
N GLY A 6 27.90 -20.14 2.04
CA GLY A 6 26.45 -20.30 1.91
C GLY A 6 25.77 -18.97 2.26
N SER A 7 25.32 -18.25 1.24
CA SER A 7 24.58 -17.00 1.40
C SER A 7 23.20 -17.33 1.97
N ASN A 8 23.05 -17.17 3.29
CA ASN A 8 21.76 -16.86 3.88
C ASN A 8 21.30 -15.54 3.22
N LEU A 9 20.47 -15.63 2.18
CA LEU A 9 19.63 -14.50 1.83
C LEU A 9 18.78 -14.26 3.07
N GLY A 10 19.04 -13.16 3.77
CA GLY A 10 18.23 -12.74 4.90
C GLY A 10 16.74 -12.67 4.49
N PRO A 11 15.83 -12.50 5.46
CA PRO A 11 14.41 -12.47 5.17
C PRO A 11 14.12 -11.49 4.02
N VAL A 12 13.48 -12.00 2.97
CA VAL A 12 12.95 -11.18 1.88
C VAL A 12 11.90 -10.25 2.47
N GLY A 13 12.34 -9.05 2.85
CA GLY A 13 11.49 -8.01 3.39
C GLY A 13 10.70 -7.32 2.28
N TYR A 14 9.47 -6.94 2.59
CA TYR A 14 8.66 -6.09 1.73
C TYR A 14 8.99 -4.62 2.02
N ARG A 15 9.22 -3.83 0.97
CA ARG A 15 9.46 -2.38 1.10
C ARG A 15 8.15 -1.63 0.95
N ARG A 16 7.85 -0.74 1.90
CA ARG A 16 6.64 0.09 1.89
C ARG A 16 6.95 1.45 1.29
N PHE A 17 6.00 1.98 0.52
CA PHE A 17 6.09 3.29 -0.12
C PHE A 17 4.77 4.04 0.11
N LEU A 18 4.85 5.37 0.21
CA LEU A 18 3.71 6.27 0.31
C LEU A 18 3.65 7.12 -0.97
N PHE A 19 2.46 7.27 -1.54
CA PHE A 19 2.22 8.11 -2.71
C PHE A 19 1.07 9.09 -2.44
N ARG A 20 1.19 10.29 -3.01
CA ARG A 20 0.08 11.23 -3.16
C ARG A 20 -0.47 11.10 -4.57
N PHE A 21 -1.74 10.68 -4.69
CA PHE A 21 -2.43 10.68 -5.97
C PHE A 21 -2.77 12.12 -6.36
N THR A 22 -2.47 12.50 -7.60
CA THR A 22 -2.64 13.87 -8.11
C THR A 22 -3.48 13.92 -9.40
N GLY A 23 -3.98 12.77 -9.84
CA GLY A 23 -4.91 12.65 -10.97
C GLY A 23 -6.36 12.73 -10.51
N LYS A 24 -7.26 12.34 -11.41
CA LYS A 24 -8.70 12.24 -11.14
C LYS A 24 -9.10 10.80 -10.80
N ASP A 25 -10.19 10.64 -10.07
CA ASP A 25 -10.71 9.33 -9.67
C ASP A 25 -11.05 8.42 -10.86
N ASP A 26 -11.44 9.00 -12.01
CA ASP A 26 -11.74 8.27 -13.25
C ASP A 26 -10.50 7.68 -13.95
N GLU A 27 -9.28 8.07 -13.52
CA GLU A 27 -8.02 7.46 -13.97
C GLU A 27 -7.74 6.12 -13.25
N ILE A 28 -8.46 5.79 -12.16
CA ILE A 28 -8.28 4.53 -11.42
C ILE A 28 -9.03 3.41 -12.16
N ASN A 29 -8.29 2.65 -12.97
CA ASN A 29 -8.80 1.50 -13.72
C ASN A 29 -8.37 0.16 -13.09
N LEU A 30 -9.32 -0.55 -12.46
CA LEU A 30 -9.07 -1.87 -11.85
C LEU A 30 -9.01 -3.03 -12.86
N ASN A 31 -9.48 -2.83 -14.10
CA ASN A 31 -9.54 -3.88 -15.13
C ASN A 31 -8.25 -4.02 -15.95
N GLY A 32 -7.28 -3.12 -15.76
CA GLY A 32 -6.07 -3.09 -16.58
C GLY A 32 -6.38 -2.92 -18.07
N ASP A 33 -5.70 -3.68 -18.92
CA ASP A 33 -5.95 -3.76 -20.38
C ASP A 33 -7.00 -4.81 -20.77
N GLY A 34 -7.57 -5.51 -19.79
CA GLY A 34 -8.57 -6.57 -19.98
C GLY A 34 -8.00 -7.93 -20.41
N SER A 35 -6.68 -8.11 -20.46
CA SER A 35 -6.06 -9.39 -20.83
C SER A 35 -6.01 -10.42 -19.68
N GLU A 36 -6.02 -9.95 -18.45
CA GLU A 36 -5.87 -10.75 -17.23
C GLU A 36 -7.06 -10.58 -16.28
N LYS A 37 -7.22 -11.53 -15.35
CA LYS A 37 -8.23 -11.42 -14.30
C LYS A 37 -7.89 -10.25 -13.35
N PRO A 38 -8.83 -9.32 -13.08
CA PRO A 38 -8.62 -8.23 -12.13
C PRO A 38 -8.26 -8.73 -10.73
N GLU A 39 -7.26 -8.10 -10.10
CA GLU A 39 -6.90 -8.36 -8.71
C GLU A 39 -7.95 -7.78 -7.74
N PHE A 40 -8.52 -6.63 -8.07
CA PHE A 40 -9.47 -5.88 -7.25
C PHE A 40 -10.82 -5.75 -7.96
N GLY A 41 -11.90 -5.89 -7.21
CA GLY A 41 -13.27 -5.71 -7.72
C GLY A 41 -13.85 -4.30 -7.50
N GLU A 42 -13.44 -3.63 -6.41
CA GLU A 42 -13.92 -2.30 -6.03
C GLU A 42 -12.80 -1.52 -5.33
N TRP A 43 -12.92 -0.19 -5.34
CA TRP A 43 -12.01 0.70 -4.63
C TRP A 43 -12.79 1.87 -4.03
N THR A 44 -12.28 2.46 -2.96
CA THR A 44 -12.79 3.70 -2.38
C THR A 44 -11.71 4.39 -1.56
N TRP A 45 -11.75 5.71 -1.47
CA TRP A 45 -10.89 6.48 -0.57
C TRP A 45 -11.29 6.24 0.89
N MET A 46 -10.31 6.00 1.76
CA MET A 46 -10.53 5.74 3.18
C MET A 46 -9.49 6.48 4.03
N THR A 47 -9.90 6.87 5.24
CA THR A 47 -8.96 7.33 6.26
C THR A 47 -8.04 6.19 6.70
N PRO A 48 -6.84 6.49 7.23
CA PRO A 48 -5.93 5.50 7.79
C PRO A 48 -6.60 4.54 8.78
N GLN A 49 -7.48 5.06 9.65
CA GLN A 49 -8.20 4.28 10.66
C GLN A 49 -9.19 3.31 10.00
N GLN A 50 -9.97 3.78 9.02
CA GLN A 50 -10.91 2.93 8.29
C GLN A 50 -10.20 1.79 7.53
N VAL A 51 -8.98 2.03 7.01
CA VAL A 51 -8.18 0.98 6.37
C VAL A 51 -7.84 -0.13 7.35
N ILE A 52 -7.43 0.20 8.60
CA ILE A 52 -7.15 -0.81 9.63
C ILE A 52 -8.41 -1.57 10.02
N GLU A 53 -9.52 -0.87 10.25
CA GLU A 53 -10.78 -1.49 10.67
C GLU A 53 -11.31 -2.51 9.64
N LYS A 54 -11.18 -2.20 8.34
CA LYS A 54 -11.65 -3.04 7.24
C LYS A 54 -10.64 -4.10 6.79
N ALA A 55 -9.37 -3.97 7.14
CA ALA A 55 -8.35 -4.94 6.77
C ALA A 55 -8.64 -6.32 7.39
N VAL A 56 -8.24 -7.38 6.69
CA VAL A 56 -8.21 -8.73 7.24
C VAL A 56 -7.23 -8.80 8.42
N ASP A 57 -7.56 -9.60 9.44
CA ASP A 57 -6.89 -9.53 10.75
C ASP A 57 -5.38 -9.68 10.70
N PHE A 58 -4.86 -10.61 9.90
CA PHE A 58 -3.41 -10.83 9.80
C PHE A 58 -2.65 -9.66 9.14
N LYS A 59 -3.35 -8.78 8.38
CA LYS A 59 -2.73 -7.60 7.74
C LYS A 59 -2.78 -6.35 8.61
N LYS A 60 -3.64 -6.29 9.64
CA LYS A 60 -3.77 -5.11 10.51
C LYS A 60 -2.43 -4.65 11.08
N PRO A 61 -1.59 -5.52 11.69
CA PRO A 61 -0.31 -5.07 12.26
C PRO A 61 0.64 -4.50 11.20
N VAL A 62 0.61 -5.04 9.97
CA VAL A 62 1.46 -4.59 8.86
C VAL A 62 1.08 -3.18 8.41
N TYR A 63 -0.22 -2.88 8.36
CA TYR A 63 -0.73 -1.56 8.01
C TYR A 63 -0.55 -0.55 9.16
N GLU A 64 -0.76 -0.96 10.41
CA GLU A 64 -0.49 -0.10 11.59
C GLU A 64 0.95 0.38 11.61
N GLU A 65 1.91 -0.53 11.39
CA GLU A 65 3.34 -0.19 11.31
C GLU A 65 3.63 0.78 10.16
N ALA A 66 3.02 0.54 8.98
CA ALA A 66 3.19 1.40 7.81
C ALA A 66 2.67 2.82 8.08
N LEU A 67 1.43 2.94 8.57
CA LEU A 67 0.78 4.21 8.85
C LEU A 67 1.49 4.98 9.95
N LYS A 68 2.01 4.29 10.98
CA LYS A 68 2.85 4.90 12.01
C LYS A 68 4.11 5.52 11.38
N HIS A 69 4.80 4.79 10.51
CA HIS A 69 6.02 5.26 9.85
C HIS A 69 5.76 6.49 8.96
N PHE A 70 4.59 6.56 8.33
CA PHE A 70 4.22 7.64 7.42
C PHE A 70 3.39 8.76 8.04
N SER A 71 3.10 8.70 9.34
CA SER A 71 2.14 9.60 10.02
C SER A 71 2.39 11.09 9.80
N SER A 72 3.65 11.54 9.75
CA SER A 72 4.01 12.94 9.50
C SER A 72 3.75 13.44 8.07
N TYR A 73 3.36 12.54 7.16
CA TYR A 73 3.05 12.85 5.77
C TYR A 73 1.55 12.70 5.44
N LEU A 74 0.75 12.17 6.38
CA LEU A 74 -0.67 11.87 6.19
C LEU A 74 -1.59 13.01 6.62
N HIS A 75 -1.10 14.26 6.60
CA HIS A 75 -1.92 15.41 6.93
C HIS A 75 -2.96 15.65 5.84
N SER A 76 -4.20 15.90 6.25
CA SER A 76 -5.29 16.22 5.32
C SER A 76 -4.97 17.49 4.54
N ASP A 77 -5.07 17.44 3.21
CA ASP A 77 -5.05 18.65 2.39
C ASP A 77 -6.34 19.46 2.67
N PRO A 78 -6.26 20.74 3.08
CA PRO A 78 -7.43 21.56 3.35
C PRO A 78 -8.28 21.86 2.09
N THR A 79 -7.77 21.54 0.90
CA THR A 79 -8.42 21.78 -0.41
C THR A 79 -9.13 20.56 -0.99
N ALA A 80 -9.14 19.40 -0.33
CA ALA A 80 -9.79 18.18 -0.86
C ALA A 80 -11.32 18.15 -0.75
N SER A 81 -11.97 19.32 -0.59
CA SER A 81 -13.42 19.49 -0.72
C SER A 81 -13.71 20.29 -1.99
N ALA A 82 -13.91 19.60 -3.11
CA ALA A 82 -14.55 20.14 -4.30
C ALA A 82 -15.31 19.01 -5.03
#